data_AF-J9VRS9-F1
#
_entry.id   AF-J9VRS9-F1
#
_cell.length_a   1.000
_cell.length_b   1.000
_cell.length_c   1.000
_cell.angle_alpha   90.00
_cell.angle_beta   90.00
_cell.angle_gamma   90.00
#
_symmetry.space_group_name_H-M   'P 1'
#
loop_
_entity.id
_entity.type
_entity.pdbx_description
1 polymer ?
#
loop_
_entity_poly.entity_id
_entity_poly.type
_entity_poly.pdbx_seq_one_letter_code
_entity_poly.pdbx_strand_id
1 'polypeptide(L)'
;MSDKVNDRALSAPVVIHYHRGGMLIGSKGDIYPSFMPVYLQSRKILLILLNYRLLFPSSADDIIEDVRSLFIYIASAETELSFILFQRPLPGYFGSIVPRPIGWLDLFGMGGDWLLDFWINGVDVERTMPLDITLHDMAKADELMKTGGGAVVSEVESVLVDGKVTGELGRFNLWIAWQKRASSLAMSYLSLESQPDSLKYRISLG
;
A
#
# COMPACT_ATOMS: atom_id res chain seq x y z
N MET A 1 -22.42 -35.90 -31.14
CA MET A 1 -21.14 -35.27 -30.77
C MET A 1 -21.46 -33.89 -30.25
N SER A 2 -21.55 -33.71 -28.93
CA SER A 2 -21.70 -32.38 -28.33
C SER A 2 -20.29 -31.85 -28.06
N ASP A 3 -19.95 -30.73 -28.67
CA ASP A 3 -18.72 -30.02 -28.33
C ASP A 3 -18.77 -29.66 -26.84
N LYS A 4 -17.93 -30.35 -26.05
CA LYS A 4 -17.53 -29.87 -24.74
C LYS A 4 -16.68 -28.62 -24.98
N VAL A 5 -17.33 -27.47 -25.13
CA VAL A 5 -16.67 -26.17 -25.09
C VAL A 5 -16.07 -26.04 -23.70
N ASN A 6 -14.76 -26.32 -23.60
CA ASN A 6 -13.88 -26.13 -22.47
C ASN A 6 -14.52 -25.51 -21.21
N ASP A 7 -14.76 -26.33 -20.18
CA ASP A 7 -15.10 -25.94 -18.79
C ASP A 7 -13.95 -25.19 -18.08
N ARG A 8 -13.17 -24.37 -18.81
CA ARG A 8 -12.18 -23.49 -18.18
C ARG A 8 -12.92 -22.27 -17.66
N ALA A 9 -13.02 -22.17 -16.33
CA ALA A 9 -13.35 -20.92 -15.66
C ALA A 9 -12.52 -19.78 -16.29
N LEU A 10 -13.20 -18.81 -16.90
CA LEU A 10 -12.54 -17.66 -17.50
C LEU A 10 -11.95 -16.81 -16.37
N SER A 11 -10.65 -16.58 -16.42
CA SER A 11 -9.92 -15.77 -15.43
C SER A 11 -9.39 -14.48 -16.08
N ALA A 12 -9.51 -13.37 -15.36
CA ALA A 12 -8.89 -12.10 -15.75
C ALA A 12 -7.59 -11.89 -14.98
N PRO A 13 -6.49 -11.49 -15.64
CA PRO A 13 -5.32 -10.98 -14.93
C PRO A 13 -5.72 -9.69 -14.19
N VAL A 14 -5.27 -9.59 -12.95
CA VAL A 14 -5.49 -8.42 -12.07
C VAL A 14 -4.14 -7.87 -11.65
N VAL A 15 -3.98 -6.55 -11.72
CA VAL A 15 -2.90 -5.80 -11.08
C VAL A 15 -3.50 -5.06 -9.91
N ILE A 16 -2.90 -5.24 -8.74
CA ILE A 16 -3.22 -4.48 -7.53
C ILE A 16 -2.15 -3.41 -7.40
N HIS A 17 -2.56 -2.15 -7.32
CA HIS A 17 -1.66 -1.01 -7.15
C HIS A 17 -1.78 -0.46 -5.74
N TYR A 18 -0.65 -0.46 -5.04
CA TYR A 18 -0.47 0.21 -3.75
C TYR A 18 0.16 1.57 -4.03
N HIS A 19 -0.47 2.62 -3.52
CA HIS A 19 -0.04 4.00 -3.76
C HIS A 19 1.28 4.34 -3.04
N ARG A 20 1.90 5.46 -3.41
CA ARG A 20 3.17 5.91 -2.81
C ARG A 20 2.90 6.60 -1.47
N GLY A 21 3.93 7.28 -0.95
CA GLY A 21 3.81 8.10 0.26
C GLY A 21 4.36 7.42 1.52
N GLY A 22 5.16 6.37 1.35
CA GLY A 22 5.92 5.74 2.44
C GLY A 22 5.02 5.28 3.59
N MET A 23 3.83 4.78 3.27
CA MET A 23 2.80 4.38 4.24
C MET A 23 2.27 5.50 5.16
N LEU A 24 2.72 6.76 5.05
CA LEU A 24 2.30 7.86 5.94
C LEU A 24 1.33 8.83 5.28
N ILE A 25 1.42 8.92 3.95
CA ILE A 25 0.58 9.74 3.08
C ILE A 25 0.24 8.97 1.81
N GLY A 26 -0.52 9.57 0.91
CA GLY A 26 -0.93 9.03 -0.38
C GLY A 26 -2.41 8.65 -0.40
N SER A 27 -2.88 8.33 -1.61
CA SER A 27 -4.23 7.83 -1.86
C SER A 27 -4.21 6.98 -3.14
N LYS A 28 -5.28 6.22 -3.38
CA LYS A 28 -5.49 5.48 -4.64
C LYS A 28 -5.45 6.36 -5.90
N GLY A 29 -5.56 7.69 -5.75
CA GLY A 29 -5.41 8.65 -6.85
C GLY A 29 -3.96 8.85 -7.30
N ASP A 30 -2.98 8.51 -6.47
CA ASP A 30 -1.54 8.61 -6.76
C ASP A 30 -1.08 7.44 -7.64
N ILE A 31 -1.63 7.41 -8.86
CA ILE A 31 -1.34 6.38 -9.84
C ILE A 31 0.00 6.68 -10.50
N TYR A 32 0.94 5.76 -10.32
CA TYR A 32 2.23 5.81 -11.00
C TYR A 32 2.60 4.45 -11.60
N PRO A 33 3.10 4.42 -12.85
CA PRO A 33 3.18 5.54 -13.79
C PRO A 33 1.80 5.91 -14.35
N SER A 34 1.61 7.17 -14.72
CA SER A 34 0.29 7.70 -15.15
C SER A 34 -0.30 7.01 -16.39
N PHE A 35 0.52 6.36 -17.22
CA PHE A 35 0.06 5.59 -18.38
C PHE A 35 -0.54 4.22 -18.00
N MET A 36 -0.32 3.73 -16.78
CA MET A 36 -0.64 2.37 -16.36
C MET A 36 -2.12 2.00 -16.56
N PRO A 37 -3.11 2.84 -16.20
CA PRO A 37 -4.52 2.49 -16.39
C PRO A 37 -4.87 2.22 -17.85
N VAL A 38 -4.45 3.10 -18.76
CA VAL A 38 -4.70 2.97 -20.20
C VAL A 38 -3.99 1.74 -20.76
N TYR A 39 -2.74 1.52 -20.36
CA TYR A 39 -1.96 0.37 -20.79
C TYR A 39 -2.61 -0.96 -20.37
N LEU A 40 -2.94 -1.13 -19.08
CA LEU A 40 -3.55 -2.35 -18.56
C LEU A 40 -4.93 -2.60 -19.17
N GLN A 41 -5.74 -1.54 -19.31
CA GLN A 41 -7.04 -1.64 -19.96
C GLN A 41 -6.91 -2.12 -21.41
N SER A 42 -5.96 -1.60 -22.19
CA SER A 42 -5.72 -2.05 -23.57
C SER A 42 -5.34 -3.53 -23.68
N ARG A 43 -4.77 -4.10 -22.61
CA ARG A 43 -4.37 -5.51 -22.48
C ARG A 43 -5.43 -6.39 -21.82
N LYS A 44 -6.60 -5.82 -21.51
CA LYS A 44 -7.69 -6.49 -20.78
C LYS A 44 -7.26 -7.01 -19.41
N ILE A 45 -6.39 -6.25 -18.74
CA ILE A 45 -5.94 -6.49 -17.38
C ILE A 45 -6.74 -5.56 -16.46
N LEU A 46 -7.34 -6.11 -15.40
CA LEU A 46 -8.04 -5.32 -14.39
C LEU A 46 -7.02 -4.62 -13.50
N LEU A 47 -7.22 -3.34 -13.22
CA LEU A 47 -6.43 -2.57 -12.26
C LEU A 47 -7.29 -2.29 -11.03
N ILE A 48 -6.82 -2.75 -9.86
CA ILE A 48 -7.41 -2.45 -8.56
C ILE A 48 -6.52 -1.40 -7.88
N LEU A 49 -7.08 -0.22 -7.66
CA LEU A 49 -6.47 0.84 -6.87
C LEU A 49 -7.12 0.81 -5.49
N LEU A 50 -6.32 0.77 -4.42
CA LEU A 50 -6.86 0.72 -3.07
C LEU A 50 -6.25 1.80 -2.16
N ASN A 51 -7.05 2.19 -1.18
CA ASN A 51 -6.58 2.84 0.04
C ASN A 51 -6.39 1.75 1.10
N TYR A 52 -5.33 1.85 1.88
CA TYR A 52 -5.06 1.02 3.06
C TYR A 52 -4.72 1.95 4.23
N ARG A 53 -4.88 1.49 5.48
CA ARG A 53 -4.56 2.30 6.66
C ARG A 53 -3.13 2.85 6.58
N LEU A 54 -2.95 4.12 6.89
CA LEU A 54 -1.64 4.78 6.89
C LEU A 54 -1.03 4.75 8.29
N LEU A 55 0.29 4.61 8.34
CA LEU A 55 1.07 4.59 9.57
C LEU A 55 0.82 5.84 10.42
N PHE A 56 0.79 5.53 11.71
CA PHE A 56 0.50 6.33 12.88
C PHE A 56 -0.80 7.15 12.83
N PRO A 57 -1.86 6.76 13.57
CA PRO A 57 -1.86 5.80 14.69
C PRO A 57 -1.79 4.32 14.31
N SER A 58 -2.05 3.95 13.05
CA SER A 58 -2.03 2.54 12.64
C SER A 58 -0.61 1.96 12.59
N SER A 59 -0.55 0.64 12.65
CA SER A 59 0.65 -0.19 12.65
C SER A 59 0.86 -0.92 11.33
N ALA A 60 2.03 -1.55 11.15
CA ALA A 60 2.24 -2.45 10.03
C ALA A 60 1.27 -3.65 10.03
N ASP A 61 0.87 -4.14 11.21
CA ASP A 61 -0.10 -5.23 11.32
C ASP A 61 -1.48 -4.84 10.78
N ASP A 62 -1.92 -3.61 11.04
CA ASP A 62 -3.15 -3.06 10.49
C ASP A 62 -3.10 -3.02 8.95
N ILE A 63 -1.96 -2.62 8.38
CA ILE A 63 -1.76 -2.60 6.92
C ILE A 63 -1.80 -4.02 6.34
N ILE A 64 -1.13 -4.97 6.99
CA ILE A 64 -1.13 -6.38 6.60
C ILE A 64 -2.54 -6.96 6.67
N GLU A 65 -3.34 -6.59 7.67
CA GLU A 65 -4.74 -6.98 7.79
C GLU A 65 -5.57 -6.42 6.63
N ASP A 66 -5.39 -5.16 6.25
CA ASP A 66 -6.09 -4.57 5.11
C ASP A 66 -5.74 -5.29 3.79
N VAL A 67 -4.47 -5.64 3.61
CA VAL A 67 -4.00 -6.43 2.46
C VAL A 67 -4.64 -7.81 2.45
N ARG A 68 -4.67 -8.52 3.59
CA ARG A 68 -5.31 -9.83 3.70
C ARG A 68 -6.81 -9.74 3.38
N SER A 69 -7.48 -8.74 3.94
CA SER A 69 -8.90 -8.46 3.69
C SER A 69 -9.17 -8.22 2.21
N LEU A 70 -8.30 -7.48 1.51
CA LEU A 70 -8.39 -7.31 0.05
C LEU A 70 -8.30 -8.64 -0.69
N PHE A 71 -7.31 -9.48 -0.37
CA PHE A 71 -7.16 -10.78 -1.04
C PHE A 71 -8.34 -11.71 -0.76
N ILE A 72 -8.91 -11.69 0.45
CA ILE A 72 -10.14 -12.42 0.78
C ILE A 72 -11.33 -11.90 -0.03
N TYR A 73 -11.49 -10.57 -0.11
CA TYR A 73 -12.54 -9.93 -0.89
C TYR A 73 -12.44 -10.31 -2.37
N ILE A 74 -11.25 -10.19 -2.97
CA ILE A 74 -11.00 -10.55 -4.36
C ILE A 74 -11.25 -12.06 -4.60
N ALA A 75 -10.91 -12.93 -3.65
CA ALA A 75 -11.14 -14.37 -3.74
C ALA A 75 -12.62 -14.76 -3.70
N SER A 76 -13.45 -13.93 -3.07
CA SER A 76 -14.82 -14.28 -2.76
C SER A 76 -15.72 -14.06 -3.97
N ALA A 77 -16.52 -15.09 -4.29
CA ALA A 77 -17.55 -15.05 -5.31
C ALA A 77 -18.80 -14.25 -4.88
N GLU A 78 -18.87 -13.83 -3.62
CA GLU A 78 -20.02 -13.16 -3.00
C GLU A 78 -19.73 -11.68 -2.71
N THR A 79 -18.98 -11.02 -3.59
CA THR A 79 -18.59 -9.61 -3.43
C THR A 79 -19.22 -8.73 -4.49
N GLU A 80 -19.35 -7.44 -4.18
CA GLU A 80 -19.79 -6.47 -5.18
C GLU A 80 -18.91 -6.52 -6.44
N LEU A 81 -17.59 -6.69 -6.29
CA LEU A 81 -16.68 -6.87 -7.41
C LEU A 81 -17.02 -8.10 -8.26
N SER A 82 -17.29 -9.26 -7.63
CA SER A 82 -17.70 -10.45 -8.38
C SER A 82 -19.02 -10.19 -9.12
N PHE A 83 -20.02 -9.59 -8.46
CA PHE A 83 -21.30 -9.23 -9.08
C PHE A 83 -21.15 -8.26 -10.25
N ILE A 84 -20.32 -7.21 -10.12
CA ILE A 84 -20.05 -6.24 -11.19
C ILE A 84 -19.42 -6.95 -12.39
N LEU A 85 -18.43 -7.81 -12.16
CA LEU A 85 -17.78 -8.58 -13.22
C LEU A 85 -18.75 -9.57 -13.89
N PHE A 86 -19.75 -10.08 -13.16
CA PHE A 86 -20.82 -10.93 -13.72
C PHE A 86 -21.88 -10.14 -14.52
N GLN A 87 -22.28 -8.95 -14.06
CA GLN A 87 -23.36 -8.16 -14.68
C GLN A 87 -22.89 -7.30 -15.86
N ARG A 88 -21.64 -6.84 -15.84
CA ARG A 88 -21.02 -6.07 -16.93
C ARG A 88 -19.80 -6.83 -17.45
N PRO A 89 -20.01 -7.96 -18.13
CA PRO A 89 -18.92 -8.69 -18.71
C PRO A 89 -18.18 -7.76 -19.69
N LEU A 90 -16.89 -7.53 -19.44
CA LEU A 90 -16.01 -7.03 -20.50
C LEU A 90 -16.15 -8.01 -21.68
N PRO A 91 -16.16 -7.54 -22.94
CA PRO A 91 -16.28 -8.44 -24.09
C PRO A 91 -15.21 -9.55 -24.03
N GLY A 92 -15.64 -10.76 -23.67
CA GLY A 92 -14.78 -11.94 -23.49
C GLY A 92 -14.48 -12.40 -22.04
N TYR A 93 -15.14 -11.86 -21.00
CA TYR A 93 -14.91 -12.27 -19.60
C TYR A 93 -16.19 -12.70 -18.88
N PHE A 94 -16.23 -13.95 -18.38
CA PHE A 94 -17.27 -14.48 -17.49
C PHE A 94 -16.65 -15.52 -16.53
N GLY A 95 -16.20 -15.14 -15.34
CA GLY A 95 -15.70 -16.16 -14.40
C GLY A 95 -15.02 -15.63 -13.14
N SER A 96 -14.92 -16.52 -12.16
CA SER A 96 -14.43 -16.31 -10.81
C SER A 96 -12.94 -15.91 -10.74
N ILE A 97 -12.58 -15.18 -9.69
CA ILE A 97 -11.20 -14.78 -9.43
C ILE A 97 -10.52 -15.87 -8.58
N VAL A 98 -9.43 -16.45 -9.09
CA VAL A 98 -8.59 -17.39 -8.34
C VAL A 98 -7.33 -16.64 -7.87
N PRO A 99 -7.16 -16.35 -6.57
CA PRO A 99 -6.06 -15.51 -6.13
C PRO A 99 -4.85 -16.37 -5.76
N ARG A 100 -3.87 -16.37 -6.64
CA ARG A 100 -2.46 -16.43 -6.26
C ARG A 100 -1.76 -15.33 -7.02
N PRO A 101 -0.98 -14.44 -6.36
CA PRO A 101 -0.12 -13.52 -7.10
C PRO A 101 0.75 -14.33 -8.06
N ILE A 102 0.64 -14.05 -9.35
CA ILE A 102 1.47 -14.68 -10.40
C ILE A 102 2.81 -13.95 -10.58
N GLY A 103 2.95 -12.78 -9.96
CA GLY A 103 4.14 -11.96 -9.96
C GLY A 103 3.93 -10.71 -9.10
N TRP A 104 5.04 -10.05 -8.77
CA TRP A 104 5.08 -8.78 -8.05
C TRP A 104 5.78 -7.77 -8.95
N LEU A 105 5.18 -6.59 -9.11
CA LEU A 105 5.80 -5.47 -9.80
C LEU A 105 6.08 -4.39 -8.78
N ASP A 106 7.33 -4.26 -8.39
CA ASP A 106 7.79 -3.17 -7.53
C ASP A 106 8.31 -2.04 -8.41
N LEU A 107 7.66 -0.88 -8.30
CA LEU A 107 8.07 0.34 -8.96
C LEU A 107 8.57 1.30 -7.88
N PHE A 108 9.88 1.42 -7.71
CA PHE A 108 10.49 2.35 -6.75
C PHE A 108 10.03 2.16 -5.29
N GLY A 109 9.84 0.92 -4.83
CA GLY A 109 9.34 0.65 -3.48
C GLY A 109 7.82 0.82 -3.34
N MET A 110 7.07 0.99 -4.43
CA MET A 110 5.61 0.98 -4.40
C MET A 110 5.10 -0.41 -4.03
N GLY A 111 4.81 -0.58 -2.73
CA GLY A 111 4.56 -1.88 -2.10
C GLY A 111 5.83 -2.61 -1.64
N GLY A 112 6.98 -2.32 -2.25
CA GLY A 112 8.29 -2.83 -1.84
C GLY A 112 8.87 -2.15 -0.61
N ASP A 113 8.54 -0.88 -0.37
CA ASP A 113 8.98 -0.11 0.81
C ASP A 113 8.66 -0.87 2.10
N TRP A 114 7.54 -1.58 2.14
CA TRP A 114 7.10 -2.37 3.28
C TRP A 114 8.10 -3.46 3.69
N LEU A 115 8.95 -3.89 2.75
CA LEU A 115 9.87 -5.01 2.89
C LEU A 115 11.34 -4.59 2.83
N LEU A 116 11.63 -3.29 2.66
CA LEU A 116 12.98 -2.78 2.58
C LEU A 116 13.49 -2.33 3.95
N ASP A 117 14.78 -2.60 4.19
CA ASP A 117 15.46 -2.25 5.44
C ASP A 117 15.75 -0.74 5.58
N PHE A 118 15.49 0.08 4.56
CA PHE A 118 15.72 1.53 4.66
C PHE A 118 14.84 2.22 5.72
N TRP A 119 13.74 1.60 6.14
CA TRP A 119 12.93 2.11 7.27
C TRP A 119 13.62 1.97 8.62
N ILE A 120 14.55 1.02 8.74
CA ILE A 120 15.19 0.62 9.99
C ILE A 120 16.69 0.92 9.99
N ASN A 121 17.31 1.06 8.83
CA ASN A 121 18.66 1.54 8.67
C ASN A 121 18.64 3.06 8.75
N GLY A 122 19.33 3.66 9.72
CA GLY A 122 19.43 5.11 9.82
C GLY A 122 19.99 5.70 8.53
N VAL A 123 19.12 6.28 7.70
CA VAL A 123 19.50 6.94 6.45
C VAL A 123 19.72 8.42 6.74
N ASP A 124 20.72 9.01 6.08
CA ASP A 124 20.83 10.47 6.02
C ASP A 124 19.65 11.03 5.21
N VAL A 125 18.60 11.39 5.94
CA VAL A 125 17.33 11.84 5.36
C VAL A 125 17.47 13.15 4.57
N GLU A 126 18.45 13.99 4.91
CA GLU A 126 18.68 15.25 4.19
C GLU A 126 19.30 15.00 2.81
N ARG A 127 19.98 13.87 2.65
CA ARG A 127 20.51 13.41 1.35
C ARG A 127 19.44 12.74 0.49
N THR A 128 18.52 11.98 1.08
CA THR A 128 17.50 11.23 0.33
C THR A 128 16.21 12.02 0.11
N MET A 129 15.89 12.96 1.00
CA MET A 129 14.77 13.90 0.90
C MET A 129 15.25 15.32 1.24
N PRO A 130 15.75 16.05 0.23
CA PRO A 130 16.34 17.38 0.42
C PRO A 130 15.38 18.40 1.08
N LEU A 131 15.94 19.23 1.96
CA LEU A 131 15.24 20.28 2.74
C LEU A 131 14.61 21.39 1.87
N ASP A 132 15.08 21.55 0.64
CA ASP A 132 14.57 22.51 -0.34
C ASP A 132 13.33 21.98 -1.08
N ILE A 133 13.12 20.66 -1.11
CA ILE A 133 11.99 20.01 -1.79
C ILE A 133 10.91 19.56 -0.80
N THR A 134 11.31 19.09 0.38
CA THR A 134 10.41 18.48 1.37
C THR A 134 10.34 19.31 2.64
N LEU A 135 9.15 19.41 3.25
CA LEU A 135 8.98 20.11 4.52
C LEU A 135 9.53 19.23 5.65
N HIS A 136 10.44 19.77 6.45
CA HIS A 136 11.02 19.11 7.63
C HIS A 136 10.59 19.86 8.90
N ASP A 137 9.35 19.66 9.32
CA ASP A 137 8.79 20.24 10.54
C ASP A 137 8.85 19.24 11.69
N MET A 138 9.96 19.30 12.45
CA MET A 138 10.18 18.44 13.61
C MET A 138 9.23 18.74 14.76
N ALA A 139 8.74 19.98 14.89
CA ALA A 139 7.79 20.35 15.92
C ALA A 139 6.43 19.70 15.66
N LYS A 140 6.01 19.65 14.39
CA LYS A 140 4.80 18.93 13.99
C LYS A 140 4.92 17.43 14.21
N ALA A 141 6.08 16.84 13.91
CA ALA A 141 6.33 15.42 14.22
C ALA A 141 6.19 15.13 15.73
N ASP A 142 6.76 16.00 16.58
CA ASP A 142 6.66 15.86 18.04
C ASP A 142 5.23 16.02 18.56
N GLU A 143 4.46 16.95 18.00
CA GLU A 143 3.03 17.10 18.30
C GLU A 143 2.25 15.82 17.95
N LEU A 144 2.47 15.27 16.75
CA LEU A 144 1.82 14.04 16.31
C LEU A 144 2.18 12.86 17.21
N MET A 145 3.46 12.68 17.55
CA MET A 145 3.88 11.63 18.49
C MET A 145 3.26 11.78 19.89
N LYS A 146 3.15 13.00 20.41
CA LYS A 146 2.53 13.28 21.72
C LYS A 146 1.02 13.03 21.74
N THR A 147 0.35 13.29 20.62
CA THR A 147 -1.10 13.15 20.47
C THR A 147 -1.54 11.76 20.00
N GLY A 148 -0.59 10.85 19.78
CA GLY A 148 -0.90 9.50 19.30
C GLY A 148 -1.22 9.45 17.80
N GLY A 149 -0.85 10.45 17.01
CA GLY A 149 -0.97 10.43 15.54
C GLY A 149 -2.31 10.90 15.00
N GLY A 150 -3.26 11.18 15.89
CA GLY A 150 -4.61 11.61 15.55
C GLY A 150 -5.50 10.46 15.09
N ALA A 151 -6.37 10.71 14.10
CA ALA A 151 -7.33 9.72 13.61
C ALA A 151 -6.68 8.63 12.75
N VAL A 152 -7.24 7.43 12.75
CA VAL A 152 -6.90 6.41 11.73
C VAL A 152 -7.42 6.91 10.37
N VAL A 153 -6.56 6.92 9.36
CA VAL A 153 -6.90 7.35 7.99
C VAL A 153 -6.26 6.40 6.99
N SER A 154 -6.84 6.31 5.80
CA SER A 154 -6.34 5.49 4.68
C SER A 154 -6.00 6.32 3.44
N GLU A 155 -6.14 7.64 3.53
CA GLU A 155 -5.77 8.58 2.50
C GLU A 155 -5.35 9.91 3.14
N VAL A 156 -4.23 10.46 2.67
CA VAL A 156 -3.74 11.81 3.01
C VAL A 156 -3.03 12.36 1.79
N GLU A 157 -3.62 13.35 1.15
CA GLU A 157 -3.04 13.94 -0.06
C GLU A 157 -1.75 14.69 0.22
N SER A 158 -0.88 14.72 -0.80
CA SER A 158 0.32 15.54 -0.77
C SER A 158 -0.03 17.00 -1.04
N VAL A 159 0.53 17.91 -0.26
CA VAL A 159 0.33 19.35 -0.39
C VAL A 159 1.67 20.10 -0.38
N LEU A 160 1.64 21.33 -0.89
CA LEU A 160 2.77 22.24 -0.83
C LEU A 160 2.54 23.27 0.27
N VAL A 161 3.47 23.36 1.20
CA VAL A 161 3.53 24.39 2.24
C VAL A 161 4.84 25.13 2.05
N ASP A 162 4.76 26.44 1.79
CA ASP A 162 5.92 27.30 1.49
C ASP A 162 6.83 26.73 0.38
N GLY A 163 6.21 26.15 -0.65
CA GLY A 163 6.91 25.56 -1.80
C GLY A 163 7.50 24.16 -1.54
N LYS A 164 7.31 23.59 -0.35
CA LYS A 164 7.84 22.28 0.04
C LYS A 164 6.74 21.23 0.16
N VAL A 165 7.04 20.01 -0.27
CA VAL A 165 6.12 18.87 -0.24
C VAL A 165 5.94 18.34 1.19
N THR A 166 4.70 18.11 1.59
CA THR A 166 4.28 17.41 2.81
C THR A 166 2.92 16.75 2.60
N GLY A 167 2.33 16.15 3.65
CA GLY A 167 0.92 15.73 3.63
C GLY A 167 0.03 16.72 4.39
N GLU A 168 -1.27 16.76 4.09
CA GLU A 168 -2.25 17.63 4.75
C GLU A 168 -2.21 17.56 6.29
N LEU A 169 -1.95 16.37 6.83
CA LEU A 169 -1.86 16.13 8.28
C LEU A 169 -0.46 16.35 8.85
N GLY A 170 0.52 16.69 8.02
CA GLY A 170 1.93 16.83 8.41
C GLY A 170 2.62 15.50 8.73
N ARG A 171 2.01 14.35 8.40
CA ARG A 171 2.52 13.00 8.73
C ARG A 171 3.82 12.64 8.05
N PHE A 172 4.12 13.26 6.91
CA PHE A 172 5.41 13.06 6.24
C PHE A 172 6.60 13.45 7.15
N ASN A 173 6.39 14.39 8.09
CA ASN A 173 7.40 14.78 9.07
C ASN A 173 7.74 13.67 10.08
N LEU A 174 6.84 12.70 10.31
CA LEU A 174 7.10 11.57 11.21
C LEU A 174 8.25 10.71 10.69
N TRP A 175 8.27 10.42 9.38
CA TRP A 175 9.36 9.65 8.77
C TRP A 175 10.71 10.35 8.93
N ILE A 176 10.74 11.66 8.66
CA ILE A 176 11.95 12.48 8.83
C ILE A 176 12.43 12.41 10.28
N ALA A 177 11.51 12.53 11.24
CA ALA A 177 11.85 12.47 12.64
C ALA A 177 12.35 11.08 13.07
N TRP A 178 11.73 10.01 12.59
CA TRP A 178 12.14 8.64 12.90
C TRP A 178 13.53 8.31 12.35
N GLN A 179 13.82 8.72 11.11
CA GLN A 179 15.12 8.54 10.48
C GLN A 179 16.22 9.32 11.21
N LYS A 180 16.00 10.61 11.50
CA LYS A 180 16.97 11.45 12.22
C LYS A 180 17.28 10.95 13.62
N ARG A 181 16.31 10.32 14.29
CA ARG A 181 16.43 9.89 15.69
C ARG A 181 16.87 8.44 15.85
N ALA A 182 17.01 7.68 14.75
CA ALA A 182 17.19 6.22 14.79
C ALA A 182 16.22 5.56 15.80
N SER A 183 15.00 6.10 15.90
CA SER A 183 14.15 5.84 17.07
C SER A 183 13.51 4.45 16.99
N SER A 184 13.60 3.69 18.08
CA SER A 184 12.95 2.38 18.27
C SER A 184 11.43 2.41 18.11
N LEU A 185 10.79 3.59 18.07
CA LEU A 185 9.38 3.76 17.75
C LEU A 185 9.08 3.25 16.33
N ALA A 186 9.95 3.52 15.35
CA ALA A 186 9.84 2.95 14.01
C ALA A 186 9.90 1.42 14.09
N MET A 187 10.82 0.87 14.91
CA MET A 187 10.93 -0.57 15.12
C MET A 187 9.69 -1.18 15.79
N SER A 188 9.01 -0.53 16.74
CA SER A 188 7.80 -1.12 17.35
C SER A 188 6.55 -1.07 16.48
N TYR A 189 6.47 -0.10 15.55
CA TYR A 189 5.35 -0.01 14.59
C TYR A 189 5.61 -0.79 13.30
N LEU A 190 6.87 -1.15 13.03
CA LEU A 190 7.30 -1.92 11.86
C LEU A 190 7.76 -3.35 12.19
N SER A 191 8.08 -3.69 13.44
CA SER A 191 8.47 -5.05 13.83
C SER A 191 7.26 -5.91 14.16
N LEU A 192 7.32 -7.14 13.67
CA LEU A 192 6.40 -8.23 13.97
C LEU A 192 6.56 -8.77 15.42
N GLU A 193 7.40 -8.16 16.26
CA GLU A 193 7.75 -8.70 17.59
C GLU A 193 6.77 -8.29 18.70
N SER A 194 5.79 -7.43 18.43
CA SER A 194 4.69 -7.13 19.36
C SER A 194 3.64 -8.25 19.48
N GLN A 195 3.92 -9.44 18.92
CA GLN A 195 2.99 -10.56 18.82
C GLN A 195 3.02 -11.46 20.09
N PRO A 196 1.86 -11.87 20.64
CA PRO A 196 1.81 -13.03 21.53
C PRO A 196 2.28 -14.30 20.79
N ASP A 197 2.88 -15.24 21.52
CA ASP A 197 3.65 -16.40 21.01
C ASP A 197 2.95 -17.29 19.96
N SER A 198 1.65 -17.13 19.73
CA SER A 198 0.85 -17.94 18.81
C SER A 198 1.03 -17.62 17.31
N LEU A 199 1.74 -16.55 16.94
CA LEU A 199 1.88 -16.10 15.54
C LEU A 199 3.32 -16.11 14.99
N LYS A 200 4.29 -16.73 15.69
CA LYS A 200 5.70 -16.89 15.26
C LYS A 200 5.93 -17.89 14.11
N TYR A 201 5.14 -17.84 13.04
CA TYR A 201 5.39 -18.65 11.84
C TYR A 201 6.25 -17.91 10.82
N ARG A 202 7.57 -18.19 10.88
CA ARG A 202 8.56 -18.29 9.80
C ARG A 202 8.39 -17.38 8.56
N ILE A 203 9.33 -16.44 8.42
CA ILE A 203 10.06 -16.26 7.16
C ILE A 203 11.56 -16.40 7.49
N SER A 204 12.08 -17.61 7.26
CA SER A 204 13.52 -17.86 7.17
C SER A 204 13.92 -17.55 5.74
N LEU A 205 14.60 -16.43 5.51
CA LEU A 205 15.35 -16.23 4.27
C LEU A 205 16.59 -17.13 4.36
N GLY A 206 16.66 -18.10 3.46
CA GLY A 206 17.90 -18.84 3.18
C GLY A 206 18.87 -18.01 2.37
#